data_AF-A0A182EVX2-F1
#
_entry.id   AF-A0A182EVX2-F1
#
_cell.length_a   1.000
_cell.length_b   1.000
_cell.length_c   1.000
_cell.angle_alpha   90.00
_cell.angle_beta   90.00
_cell.angle_gamma   90.00
#
_symmetry.space_group_name_H-M   'P 1'
#
loop_
_entity.id
_entity.type
_entity.pdbx_description
1 polymer ?
#
loop_
_entity_poly.entity_id
_entity_poly.type
_entity_poly.pdbx_seq_one_letter_code
_entity_poly.pdbx_strand_id
1 'polypeptide(L)' 'MELYIWPSDFGLPSIDSRCLQFMACAKFCAAPVSVIPCCSPWKSQNGEYPMFVDRSNLTEKIFDFDKFADMLRKSGQV' A
#
# COMPACT_ATOMS: atom_id res chain seq x y z
N MET A 1 6.39 -2.57 -7.12
CA MET A 1 5.55 -1.85 -6.15
C MET A 1 4.49 -2.80 -5.62
N GLU A 2 4.57 -3.15 -4.34
CA GLU A 2 3.62 -4.04 -3.67
C GLU A 2 2.96 -3.30 -2.51
N LEU A 3 1.64 -3.42 -2.39
CA LEU A 3 0.86 -2.83 -1.30
C LEU A 3 0.18 -3.96 -0.53
N TYR A 4 0.67 -4.23 0.67
CA TYR A 4 0.10 -5.20 1.58
C TYR A 4 -1.03 -4.57 2.38
N ILE A 5 -2.20 -5.20 2.37
CA ILE A 5 -3.42 -4.67 2.98
C ILE A 5 -4.14 -5.70 3.84
N TRP A 6 -5.03 -5.23 4.71
CA TRP A 6 -6.04 -6.09 5.30
C TRP A 6 -7.02 -6.63 4.24
N PRO A 7 -7.52 -7.87 4.38
CA PRO A 7 -8.44 -8.47 3.43
C PRO A 7 -9.73 -7.67 3.22
N SER A 8 -10.39 -7.91 2.09
CA SER A 8 -11.70 -7.38 1.76
C SER A 8 -12.81 -8.06 2.56
N ASP A 9 -13.81 -7.29 3.00
CA ASP A 9 -15.09 -7.78 3.52
C ASP A 9 -16.17 -6.69 3.34
N PHE A 10 -17.45 -7.00 3.58
CA PHE A 10 -18.58 -6.07 3.49
C PHE A 10 -18.76 -5.40 2.11
N GLY A 11 -18.23 -6.03 1.05
CA GLY A 11 -18.21 -5.44 -0.29
C GLY A 11 -17.18 -4.31 -0.48
N LEU A 12 -16.31 -4.08 0.51
CA LEU A 12 -15.19 -3.15 0.43
C LEU A 12 -13.91 -3.88 0.04
N PRO A 13 -12.99 -3.21 -0.67
CA PRO A 13 -11.76 -3.84 -1.11
C PRO A 13 -10.73 -4.04 0.03
N SER A 14 -10.99 -3.52 1.24
CA SER A 14 -10.29 -3.82 2.49
C SER A 14 -11.19 -3.48 3.69
N ILE A 15 -11.04 -4.19 4.82
CA ILE A 15 -11.74 -3.90 6.09
C ILE A 15 -11.17 -2.70 6.86
N ASP A 16 -9.99 -2.20 6.46
CA ASP A 16 -9.29 -1.14 7.17
C ASP A 16 -9.29 0.18 6.38
N SER A 17 -9.58 1.29 7.07
CA SER A 17 -9.73 2.60 6.44
C SER A 17 -8.42 3.13 5.85
N ARG A 18 -7.27 2.87 6.49
CA ARG A 18 -5.95 3.26 5.96
C ARG A 18 -5.62 2.47 4.70
N CYS A 19 -5.89 1.17 4.67
CA CYS A 19 -5.71 0.34 3.48
C CYS A 19 -6.54 0.87 2.30
N LEU A 20 -7.80 1.23 2.54
CA LEU A 20 -8.66 1.83 1.52
C LEU A 20 -8.10 3.16 0.99
N GLN A 21 -7.57 4.00 1.87
CA GLN A 21 -6.94 5.28 1.49
C GLN A 21 -5.75 5.07 0.55
N PHE A 22 -4.83 4.16 0.88
CA PHE A 22 -3.65 3.86 0.05
C PHE A 22 -4.06 3.29 -1.31
N MET A 23 -5.01 2.36 -1.34
CA MET A 23 -5.52 1.78 -2.58
C MET A 23 -6.21 2.81 -3.47
N ALA A 24 -7.02 3.70 -2.89
CA ALA A 24 -7.67 4.77 -3.63
C ALA A 24 -6.64 5.71 -4.24
N CYS A 25 -5.61 6.11 -3.48
CA CYS A 25 -4.51 6.93 -3.97
C CYS A 25 -3.77 6.26 -5.14
N ALA A 26 -3.36 4.99 -4.98
CA ALA A 26 -2.71 4.23 -6.05
C ALA A 26 -3.56 4.17 -7.33
N LYS A 27 -4.87 3.93 -7.17
CA LYS A 27 -5.82 3.84 -8.29
C LYS A 27 -6.01 5.19 -8.98
N PHE A 28 -6.15 6.29 -8.24
CA PHE A 28 -6.28 7.63 -8.82
C PHE A 28 -4.99 8.10 -9.49
N CYS A 29 -3.83 7.67 -9.02
CA CYS A 29 -2.55 7.91 -9.68
C CYS A 29 -2.29 6.98 -10.88
N ALA A 30 -3.21 6.06 -11.21
CA ALA A 30 -3.02 5.02 -12.21
C ALA A 30 -1.70 4.24 -12.04
N ALA A 31 -1.24 4.09 -10.80
CA ALA A 31 0.06 3.50 -10.50
C ALA A 31 0.01 1.97 -10.60
N PRO A 32 1.05 1.32 -11.18
CA PRO A 32 1.11 -0.13 -11.32
C PRO A 32 1.50 -0.80 -9.99
N VAL A 33 0.61 -0.73 -9.00
CA VAL A 33 0.81 -1.29 -7.66
C VAL A 33 0.11 -2.64 -7.55
N SER A 34 0.86 -3.68 -7.16
CA SER A 34 0.29 -5.00 -6.86
C SER A 34 -0.29 -5.01 -5.45
N VAL A 35 -1.60 -5.19 -5.32
CA VAL A 35 -2.27 -5.26 -4.01
C VAL A 35 -2.25 -6.70 -3.49
N ILE A 36 -1.74 -6.90 -2.27
CA ILE A 36 -1.55 -8.22 -1.65
C ILE A 36 -2.33 -8.26 -0.33
N PRO A 37 -3.49 -8.94 -0.29
CA PRO A 37 -4.22 -9.17 0.96
C PRO A 37 -3.42 -10.06 1.90
N CYS A 38 -3.33 -9.68 3.18
CA CYS A 38 -2.64 -10.45 4.21
C CYS A 38 -3.43 -10.47 5.51
N CYS A 39 -3.63 -11.68 6.07
CA CYS A 39 -4.33 -11.87 7.35
C CYS A 39 -3.36 -11.92 8.55
N SER A 40 -2.06 -11.89 8.31
CA SER A 40 -1.04 -12.09 9.34
C SER A 40 -0.05 -10.92 9.35
N PRO A 41 -0.09 -10.06 10.37
CA PRO A 41 0.77 -8.88 10.44
C PRO A 41 2.23 -9.20 10.77
N TRP A 42 2.59 -10.47 11.02
CA TRP A 42 3.94 -10.91 11.36
C TRP A 42 5.01 -10.62 10.28
N LYS A 43 4.59 -10.35 9.04
CA LYS A 43 5.49 -9.87 7.97
C LYS A 43 5.76 -8.36 8.05
N SER A 44 4.94 -7.62 8.78
CA SER A 44 5.08 -6.18 9.02
C SER A 44 5.91 -5.93 10.27
N GLN A 45 6.92 -5.07 10.15
CA GLN A 45 7.84 -4.75 11.25
C GLN A 45 7.12 -4.07 12.43
N ASN A 46 6.00 -3.41 12.14
CA ASN A 46 5.18 -2.71 13.13
C ASN A 46 3.87 -3.46 13.44
N GLY A 47 3.66 -4.65 12.84
CA GLY A 47 2.42 -5.40 13.03
C GLY A 47 1.18 -4.76 12.40
N GLU A 48 1.34 -3.75 11.55
CA GLU A 48 0.23 -3.01 10.95
C GLU A 48 0.30 -3.00 9.42
N TYR A 49 -0.89 -2.88 8.81
CA TYR A 49 -1.12 -2.57 7.41
C TYR A 49 -1.88 -1.23 7.32
N PRO A 50 -1.75 -0.48 6.20
CA PRO A 50 -1.07 -0.85 4.96
C PRO A 50 0.46 -0.75 5.03
N MET A 51 1.13 -1.62 4.28
CA MET A 51 2.59 -1.57 4.08
C MET A 51 2.88 -1.54 2.59
N PHE A 52 3.58 -0.52 2.14
CA PHE A 52 4.06 -0.45 0.77
C PHE A 52 5.53 -0.84 0.69
N VAL A 53 5.87 -1.66 -0.31
CA VAL A 53 7.23 -2.11 -0.61
C VAL A 53 7.55 -1.80 -2.06
N ASP A 54 8.59 -1.00 -2.28
CA ASP A 54 9.16 -0.85 -3.61
C ASP A 54 10.18 -1.95 -3.88
N ARG A 55 10.00 -2.69 -4.97
CA ARG A 55 10.86 -3.81 -5.33
C ARG A 55 12.19 -3.32 -5.93
N SER A 56 12.25 -2.07 -6.38
CA SER A 56 13.48 -1.43 -6.84
C SER A 56 14.37 -1.00 -5.67
N ASN A 57 13.77 -0.70 -4.51
CA ASN A 57 14.44 -0.29 -3.28
C ASN A 57 14.00 -1.22 -2.13
N LEU A 58 14.36 -2.51 -2.23
CA LEU A 58 13.92 -3.62 -1.36
C LEU A 58 14.04 -3.38 0.16
N THR A 59 14.79 -2.37 0.59
CA THR A 59 15.00 -2.00 1.99
C THR A 59 13.99 -1.00 2.55
N GLU A 60 13.30 -0.21 1.72
CA GLU A 60 12.39 0.83 2.23
C GLU A 60 10.94 0.33 2.28
N LYS A 61 10.44 0.15 3.51
CA LYS A 61 9.03 -0.13 3.80
C LYS A 61 8.34 1.18 4.15
N ILE A 62 7.31 1.55 3.40
CA ILE A 62 6.57 2.79 3.62
C ILE A 62 5.24 2.45 4.30
N PHE A 63 5.01 3.07 5.46
CA PHE A 63 3.77 2.98 6.24
C PHE A 63 3.03 4.32 6.30
N ASP A 64 3.73 5.41 6.02
CA ASP A 64 3.20 6.76 6.06
C ASP A 64 2.54 7.13 4.72
N PHE A 65 1.35 7.72 4.80
CA PHE A 65 0.55 8.03 3.61
C PHE A 65 1.16 9.14 2.76
N ASP A 66 1.67 10.20 3.39
CA ASP A 66 2.22 11.35 2.67
C ASP A 66 3.48 10.94 1.91
N LYS A 67 4.36 10.16 2.54
CA LYS A 67 5.52 9.55 1.88
C LYS A 67 5.12 8.64 0.71
N PHE A 68 4.06 7.85 0.88
CA PHE A 68 3.55 6.98 -0.17
C PHE A 68 3.03 7.79 -1.38
N ALA A 69 2.22 8.81 -1.13
CA ALA A 69 1.68 9.68 -2.17
C ALA A 69 2.79 10.45 -2.90
N ASP A 70 3.80 10.94 -2.18
CA ASP A 70 4.96 11.60 -2.76
C ASP A 70 5.79 10.67 -3.64
N MET A 71 5.97 9.41 -3.22
CA MET A 71 6.65 8.39 -4.01
C MET A 71 5.90 8.11 -5.31
N LEU A 72 4.57 7.91 -5.23
CA LEU A 72 3.75 7.70 -6.43
C LEU A 72 3.83 8.89 -7.39
N ARG A 73 3.77 10.12 -6.86
CA ARG A 73 3.90 11.34 -7.68
C ARG A 73 5.24 11.41 -8.40
N LYS A 74 6.35 11.08 -7.73
CA LYS A 74 7.69 11.05 -8.34
C LYS A 74 7.80 9.95 -9.41
N SER A 75 7.19 8.80 -9.18
CA SER A 75 7.23 7.66 -10.11
C SER A 75 6.44 7.89 -11.41
N GLY A 76 5.45 8.80 -11.41
CA GLY A 76 4.62 9.12 -12.57
C GLY A 76 5.11 10.29 -13.44
N GLN A 77 6.25 10.93 -13.10
CA GLN A 77 6.82 12.06 -13.86
C GLN A 77 7.82 11.64 -14.96
N VAL A 78 7.70 10.40 -15.47
CA VAL A 78 8.50 9.89 -16.60
C VAL A 78 7.85 10.14 -17.94
#